data_AF-A0A0D2NY06-F1
#
_entry.id   AF-A0A0D2NY06-F1
#
_cell.length_a   1.000
_cell.length_b   1.000
_cell.length_c   1.000
_cell.angle_alpha   90.00
_cell.angle_beta   90.00
_cell.angle_gamma   90.00
#
_symmetry.space_group_name_H-M   'P 1'
#
loop_
_entity.id
_entity.type
_entity.pdbx_description
1 polymer ?
#
loop_
_entity_poly.entity_id
_entity_poly.type
_entity_poly.pdbx_seq_one_letter_code
_entity_poly.pdbx_strand_id
1 'polypeptide(L)'
;DLPNPLTPMAFLPPNVAFQLSVKSYVAVGTTAVFAWDVVNRLSEDYRLLVKYPVRLPTLTYFLSRISTFVYVIACTVFDTAPVGNCTRLAHLVDWFVIVVVSSTSFLFVLRVWAIFGYNQYILAFFLLSWLSVTGATATIGIGLQGSAKNIGTTKYCMYTHAPSYISSSFIVPFIHDTLVFAAITWRLFQNIASDSIGMRKGIRMVIFGDYLPVFSRALLQDGQMYYLTVLTSGLITIIMFYLPFPPGYKLLFTIPNITIANIMAARVYRNTKFE
;
A
#
# COMPACT_ATOMS: atom_id res chain seq x y z
N ASP A 1 19.81 36.43 -15.88
CA ASP A 1 20.45 35.19 -15.41
C ASP A 1 19.69 34.60 -14.24
N LEU A 2 19.48 33.28 -14.24
CA LEU A 2 18.91 32.56 -13.10
C LEU A 2 19.94 32.52 -11.97
N PRO A 3 19.58 32.84 -10.72
CA PRO A 3 20.48 32.65 -9.59
C PRO A 3 20.69 31.15 -9.39
N ASN A 4 21.92 30.68 -9.63
CA ASN A 4 22.40 29.31 -9.48
C ASN A 4 21.77 28.27 -10.47
N PRO A 5 22.33 28.14 -11.69
CA PRO A 5 21.81 27.24 -12.74
C PRO A 5 21.96 25.74 -12.44
N LEU A 6 22.60 25.37 -11.33
CA LEU A 6 22.73 23.97 -10.88
C LEU A 6 21.63 23.57 -9.89
N THR A 7 20.84 24.52 -9.38
CA THR A 7 19.77 24.24 -8.42
C THR A 7 18.47 23.90 -9.17
N PRO A 8 17.93 22.68 -9.07
CA PRO A 8 16.72 22.29 -9.81
C PRO A 8 15.52 23.15 -9.45
N MET A 9 15.40 23.53 -8.19
CA MET A 9 14.30 24.36 -7.69
C MET A 9 14.30 25.78 -8.25
N ALA A 10 15.44 26.28 -8.73
CA ALA A 10 15.54 27.63 -9.32
C ALA A 10 14.85 27.72 -10.70
N PHE A 11 14.66 26.59 -11.39
CA PHE A 11 13.96 26.51 -12.68
C PHE A 11 12.44 26.43 -12.55
N LEU A 12 11.91 26.32 -11.33
CA LEU A 12 10.49 26.11 -11.07
C LEU A 12 9.87 27.32 -10.37
N PRO A 13 8.57 27.57 -10.61
CA PRO A 13 7.80 28.51 -9.81
C PRO A 13 7.90 28.15 -8.30
N PRO A 14 7.97 29.14 -7.39
CA PRO A 14 8.21 28.89 -5.96
C PRO A 14 7.22 27.90 -5.31
N ASN A 15 5.96 27.94 -5.73
CA ASN A 15 4.91 27.02 -5.26
C ASN A 15 5.16 25.56 -5.70
N VAL A 16 5.65 25.34 -6.92
CA VAL A 16 5.97 24.00 -7.46
C VAL A 16 7.24 23.47 -6.82
N ALA A 17 8.27 24.31 -6.68
CA ALA A 17 9.51 23.96 -5.99
C ALA A 17 9.26 23.52 -4.54
N PHE A 18 8.39 24.25 -3.82
CA PHE A 18 8.01 23.89 -2.46
C PHE A 18 7.29 22.54 -2.41
N GLN A 19 6.32 22.30 -3.31
CA GLN A 19 5.59 21.03 -3.39
C GLN A 19 6.52 19.83 -3.65
N LEU A 20 7.46 19.95 -4.59
CA LEU A 20 8.44 18.89 -4.87
C LEU A 20 9.38 18.64 -3.70
N SER A 21 9.77 19.69 -2.97
CA SER A 21 10.60 19.56 -1.77
C SER A 21 9.86 18.78 -0.67
N VAL A 22 8.60 19.13 -0.39
CA VAL A 22 7.77 18.41 0.57
C VAL A 22 7.59 16.95 0.16
N LYS A 23 7.33 16.67 -1.12
CA LYS A 23 7.24 15.31 -1.65
C LYS A 23 8.52 14.52 -1.43
N SER A 24 9.67 15.13 -1.69
CA SER A 24 10.98 14.50 -1.46
C SER A 24 11.19 14.12 -0.01
N TYR A 25 10.85 15.01 0.94
CA TYR A 25 10.95 14.70 2.37
C TYR A 25 10.01 13.57 2.80
N VAL A 26 8.78 13.54 2.28
CA VAL A 26 7.83 12.45 2.56
C VAL A 26 8.34 11.12 1.99
N ALA A 27 8.92 11.11 0.78
CA ALA A 27 9.50 9.92 0.19
C ALA A 27 10.68 9.39 1.03
N VAL A 28 11.62 10.24 1.43
CA VAL A 28 12.75 9.88 2.31
C VAL A 28 12.26 9.34 3.65
N GLY A 29 11.33 10.04 4.30
CA GLY A 29 10.77 9.60 5.58
C GLY A 29 10.05 8.25 5.47
N THR A 30 9.30 8.03 4.39
CA THR A 30 8.62 6.76 4.14
C THR A 30 9.61 5.62 3.94
N THR A 31 10.67 5.85 3.17
CA THR A 31 11.76 4.88 2.96
C THR A 31 12.47 4.55 4.27
N ALA A 32 12.73 5.55 5.12
CA ALA A 32 13.34 5.34 6.43
C ALA A 32 12.44 4.48 7.34
N VAL A 33 11.12 4.77 7.38
CA VAL A 33 10.15 3.97 8.14
C VAL A 33 10.10 2.53 7.63
N PHE A 34 10.08 2.33 6.32
CA PHE A 34 10.04 0.99 5.74
C PHE A 34 11.35 0.22 5.98
N ALA A 35 12.50 0.87 5.82
CA ALA A 35 13.80 0.28 6.12
C ALA A 35 13.90 -0.11 7.61
N TRP A 36 13.42 0.75 8.51
CA TRP A 36 13.32 0.47 9.94
C TRP A 36 12.45 -0.75 10.23
N ASP A 37 11.29 -0.85 9.59
CA ASP A 37 10.42 -2.03 9.72
C ASP A 37 11.11 -3.31 9.23
N VAL A 38 11.79 -3.28 8.07
CA VAL A 38 12.55 -4.44 7.55
C VAL A 38 13.64 -4.87 8.53
N VAL A 39 14.43 -3.94 9.07
CA VAL A 39 15.53 -4.26 10.00
C VAL A 39 15.00 -4.86 11.30
N ASN A 40 13.98 -4.26 11.92
CA ASN A 40 13.43 -4.76 13.18
C ASN A 40 12.81 -6.15 13.07
N ARG A 41 12.35 -6.49 11.87
CA ARG A 41 11.58 -7.71 11.61
C ARG A 41 12.37 -8.78 10.88
N LEU A 42 13.64 -8.52 10.57
CA LEU A 42 14.50 -9.41 9.82
C LEU A 42 14.66 -10.79 10.48
N SER A 43 14.70 -10.86 11.81
CA SER A 43 14.82 -12.11 12.57
C SER A 43 13.59 -13.02 12.40
N GLU A 44 12.40 -12.42 12.38
CA GLU A 44 11.14 -13.10 12.12
C GLU A 44 11.07 -13.58 10.66
N ASP A 45 11.44 -12.72 9.71
CA ASP A 45 11.43 -13.04 8.29
C ASP A 45 12.41 -14.18 7.97
N TYR A 46 13.59 -14.18 8.60
CA TYR A 46 14.55 -15.28 8.53
C TYR A 46 13.99 -16.58 9.12
N ARG A 47 13.35 -16.51 10.29
CA ARG A 47 12.69 -17.67 10.91
C ARG A 47 11.62 -18.26 9.99
N LEU A 48 10.89 -17.42 9.25
CA LEU A 48 9.84 -17.84 8.34
C LEU A 48 10.39 -18.60 7.13
N LEU A 49 11.56 -18.21 6.60
CA LEU A 49 12.24 -18.93 5.51
C LEU A 49 12.85 -20.25 5.95
N VAL A 50 13.44 -20.30 7.14
CA VAL A 50 14.22 -21.46 7.59
C VAL A 50 13.36 -22.52 8.27
N LYS A 51 12.36 -22.11 9.07
CA LYS A 51 11.60 -23.05 9.91
C LYS A 51 10.27 -23.50 9.33
N TYR A 52 9.72 -22.79 8.33
CA TYR A 52 8.40 -23.08 7.79
C TYR A 52 8.48 -23.49 6.32
N PRO A 53 7.60 -24.39 5.85
CA PRO A 53 7.57 -24.78 4.44
C PRO A 53 7.18 -23.60 3.56
N VAL A 54 7.97 -23.36 2.51
CA VAL A 54 7.71 -22.32 1.51
C VAL A 54 6.48 -22.72 0.70
N ARG A 55 5.37 -22.02 0.93
CA ARG A 55 4.14 -22.16 0.13
C ARG A 55 3.87 -20.87 -0.64
N LEU A 56 2.89 -20.92 -1.55
CA LEU A 56 2.48 -19.77 -2.36
C LEU A 56 2.25 -18.47 -1.55
N PRO A 57 1.58 -18.47 -0.37
CA PRO A 57 1.46 -17.27 0.45
C PRO A 57 2.80 -16.70 0.95
N THR A 58 3.78 -17.57 1.20
CA THR A 58 5.12 -17.18 1.64
C THR A 58 5.91 -16.54 0.49
N LEU A 59 5.81 -17.10 -0.72
CA LEU A 59 6.40 -16.50 -1.92
C LEU A 59 5.81 -15.12 -2.21
N THR A 60 4.48 -15.01 -2.19
CA THR A 60 3.78 -13.71 -2.36
C THR A 60 4.21 -12.70 -1.30
N TYR A 61 4.38 -13.14 -0.05
CA TYR A 61 4.84 -12.30 1.05
C TYR A 61 6.21 -11.68 0.76
N PHE A 62 7.20 -12.51 0.41
CA PHE A 62 8.56 -12.02 0.12
C PHE A 62 8.60 -11.19 -1.16
N LEU A 63 7.85 -11.58 -2.20
CA LEU A 63 7.71 -10.78 -3.41
C LEU A 63 7.18 -9.38 -3.06
N SER A 64 6.14 -9.29 -2.24
CA SER A 64 5.56 -8.02 -1.81
C SER A 64 6.54 -7.16 -1.02
N ARG A 65 7.31 -7.75 -0.10
CA ARG A 65 8.30 -7.03 0.73
C ARG A 65 9.46 -6.50 -0.11
N ILE A 66 10.06 -7.35 -0.94
CA ILE A 66 11.22 -6.97 -1.76
C ILE A 66 10.82 -5.93 -2.79
N SER A 67 9.70 -6.12 -3.49
CA SER A 67 9.21 -5.14 -4.46
C SER A 67 8.89 -3.79 -3.80
N THR A 68 8.34 -3.78 -2.57
CA THR A 68 8.07 -2.53 -1.85
C THR A 68 9.36 -1.82 -1.48
N PHE A 69 10.39 -2.56 -1.04
CA PHE A 69 11.70 -1.99 -0.72
C PHE A 69 12.32 -1.31 -1.95
N VAL A 70 12.32 -2.00 -3.10
CA VAL A 70 12.84 -1.45 -4.36
C VAL A 70 12.01 -0.24 -4.81
N TYR A 71 10.68 -0.32 -4.71
CA TYR A 71 9.77 0.77 -5.06
C TYR A 71 10.04 2.04 -4.26
N VAL A 72 10.09 1.97 -2.92
CA VAL A 72 10.27 3.16 -2.07
C VAL A 72 11.65 3.80 -2.26
N ILE A 73 12.69 2.99 -2.46
CA ILE A 73 14.03 3.47 -2.81
C ILE A 73 14.01 4.15 -4.18
N ALA A 74 13.42 3.52 -5.20
CA ALA A 74 13.34 4.07 -6.54
C ALA A 74 12.58 5.41 -6.57
N CYS A 75 11.48 5.53 -5.84
CA CYS A 75 10.76 6.79 -5.65
C CYS A 75 11.62 7.86 -4.97
N THR A 76 12.36 7.48 -3.92
CA THR A 76 13.24 8.42 -3.19
C THR A 76 14.37 8.91 -4.10
N VAL A 77 15.00 8.02 -4.85
CA VAL A 77 16.03 8.37 -5.84
C VAL A 77 15.45 9.27 -6.93
N PHE A 78 14.22 8.99 -7.40
CA PHE A 78 13.55 9.80 -8.40
C PHE A 78 13.32 11.24 -7.91
N ASP A 79 12.92 11.41 -6.65
CA ASP A 79 12.60 12.71 -6.08
C ASP A 79 13.85 13.49 -5.59
N THR A 80 14.94 12.81 -5.20
CA THR A 80 16.09 13.46 -4.52
C THR A 80 17.43 13.41 -5.27
N ALA A 81 17.62 12.48 -6.21
CA ALA A 81 18.93 12.24 -6.81
C ALA A 81 19.05 12.78 -8.26
N PRO A 82 20.25 13.17 -8.70
CA PRO A 82 20.50 13.56 -10.09
C PRO A 82 20.66 12.33 -11.01
N VAL A 83 19.55 11.78 -11.48
CA VAL A 83 19.50 10.54 -12.29
C VAL A 83 19.82 10.79 -13.77
N GLY A 84 19.35 11.92 -14.32
CA GLY A 84 19.47 12.29 -15.73
C GLY A 84 18.58 11.50 -16.70
N ASN A 85 18.42 10.19 -16.48
CA ASN A 85 17.55 9.31 -17.26
C ASN A 85 16.18 9.08 -16.58
N CYS A 86 15.43 10.16 -16.40
CA CYS A 86 14.15 10.13 -15.68
C CYS A 86 13.12 9.14 -16.23
N THR A 87 13.07 8.98 -17.56
CA THR A 87 12.12 8.06 -18.20
C THR A 87 12.37 6.61 -17.80
N ARG A 88 13.64 6.18 -17.72
CA ARG A 88 13.97 4.79 -17.31
C ARG A 88 13.63 4.54 -15.85
N LEU A 89 13.94 5.49 -14.98
CA LEU A 89 13.63 5.34 -13.55
C LEU A 89 12.11 5.40 -13.29
N ALA A 90 11.38 6.27 -13.99
CA ALA A 90 9.92 6.29 -13.93
C ALA A 90 9.31 4.95 -14.35
N HIS A 91 9.75 4.38 -15.48
CA HIS A 91 9.31 3.04 -15.89
C HIS A 91 9.59 1.97 -14.83
N LEU A 92 10.75 2.04 -14.17
CA LEU A 92 11.07 1.12 -13.08
C LEU A 92 10.08 1.30 -11.91
N VAL A 93 9.85 2.53 -11.46
CA VAL A 93 8.89 2.85 -10.39
C VAL A 93 7.48 2.34 -10.75
N ASP A 94 7.04 2.57 -11.99
CA ASP A 94 5.72 2.15 -12.48
C ASP A 94 5.58 0.63 -12.53
N TRP A 95 6.61 -0.12 -12.91
CA TRP A 95 6.57 -1.58 -12.86
C TRP A 95 6.50 -2.11 -11.43
N PHE A 96 7.34 -1.57 -10.55
CA PHE A 96 7.37 -2.02 -9.17
C PHE A 96 6.07 -1.68 -8.42
N VAL A 97 5.41 -0.55 -8.70
CA VAL A 97 4.13 -0.23 -8.03
C VAL A 97 3.04 -1.23 -8.36
N ILE A 98 2.98 -1.71 -9.61
CA ILE A 98 2.03 -2.74 -10.04
C ILE A 98 2.29 -4.03 -9.27
N VAL A 99 3.56 -4.46 -9.21
CA VAL A 99 3.94 -5.68 -8.47
C VAL A 99 3.57 -5.57 -7.00
N VAL A 100 3.91 -4.45 -6.35
CA VAL A 100 3.66 -4.21 -4.92
C VAL A 100 2.18 -4.27 -4.58
N VAL A 101 1.35 -3.50 -5.30
CA VAL A 101 -0.08 -3.44 -5.00
C VAL A 101 -0.73 -4.78 -5.32
N SER A 102 -0.38 -5.39 -6.46
CA SER A 102 -0.90 -6.71 -6.85
C SER A 102 -0.56 -7.79 -5.84
N SER A 103 0.69 -7.88 -5.38
CA SER A 103 1.10 -8.87 -4.39
C SER A 103 0.49 -8.62 -3.01
N THR A 104 0.39 -7.35 -2.60
CA THR A 104 -0.22 -6.97 -1.31
C THR A 104 -1.71 -7.30 -1.28
N SER A 105 -2.47 -6.92 -2.31
CA SER A 105 -3.89 -7.28 -2.43
C SER A 105 -4.09 -8.80 -2.56
N PHE A 106 -3.18 -9.51 -3.23
CA PHE A 106 -3.26 -10.96 -3.28
C PHE A 106 -3.09 -11.63 -1.90
N LEU A 107 -2.24 -11.09 -1.01
CA LEU A 107 -2.14 -11.57 0.37
C LEU A 107 -3.48 -11.44 1.12
N PHE A 108 -4.25 -10.38 0.86
CA PHE A 108 -5.58 -10.22 1.43
C PHE A 108 -6.58 -11.25 0.88
N VAL A 109 -6.56 -11.54 -0.42
CA VAL A 109 -7.37 -12.62 -1.00
C VAL A 109 -7.01 -13.97 -0.40
N LEU A 110 -5.71 -14.27 -0.21
CA LEU A 110 -5.27 -15.51 0.41
C LEU A 110 -5.80 -15.68 1.84
N ARG A 111 -5.99 -14.58 2.58
CA ARG A 111 -6.66 -14.64 3.89
C ARG A 111 -8.13 -14.94 3.80
N VAL A 112 -8.84 -14.30 2.88
CA VAL A 112 -10.25 -14.61 2.63
C VAL A 112 -10.37 -16.10 2.26
N TRP A 113 -9.46 -16.61 1.44
CA TRP A 113 -9.41 -18.03 1.10
C TRP A 113 -9.21 -18.93 2.32
N ALA A 114 -8.27 -18.58 3.21
CA ALA A 114 -8.04 -19.34 4.45
C ALA A 114 -9.28 -19.35 5.38
N ILE A 115 -10.07 -18.29 5.38
CA ILE A 115 -11.24 -18.12 6.27
C ILE A 115 -12.52 -18.75 5.68
N PHE A 116 -12.73 -18.60 4.37
CA PHE A 116 -13.95 -18.99 3.67
C PHE A 116 -13.81 -20.25 2.82
N GLY A 117 -12.70 -20.98 2.91
CA GLY A 117 -12.19 -22.01 1.98
C GLY A 117 -13.15 -23.09 1.46
N TYR A 118 -14.38 -23.14 1.96
CA TYR A 118 -15.46 -23.99 1.46
C TYR A 118 -16.33 -23.35 0.36
N ASN A 119 -16.47 -22.01 0.28
CA ASN A 119 -17.37 -21.35 -0.68
C ASN A 119 -16.64 -20.81 -1.92
N GLN A 120 -16.72 -21.57 -3.02
CA GLN A 120 -16.06 -21.25 -4.29
C GLN A 120 -16.50 -19.93 -4.92
N TYR A 121 -17.76 -19.51 -4.73
CA TYR A 121 -18.28 -18.26 -5.31
C TYR A 121 -17.66 -17.03 -4.66
N ILE A 122 -17.52 -17.04 -3.33
CA ILE A 122 -16.88 -15.95 -2.58
C ILE A 122 -15.41 -15.84 -3.02
N LEU A 123 -14.72 -16.97 -3.14
CA LEU A 123 -13.33 -16.99 -3.59
C LEU A 123 -13.18 -16.44 -5.02
N ALA A 124 -14.03 -16.86 -5.95
CA ALA A 124 -14.01 -16.37 -7.33
C ALA A 124 -14.25 -14.85 -7.39
N PHE A 125 -15.21 -14.33 -6.60
CA PHE A 125 -15.45 -12.90 -6.50
C PHE A 125 -14.20 -12.12 -6.03
N PHE A 126 -13.54 -12.60 -4.97
CA PHE A 126 -12.34 -11.93 -4.46
C PHE A 126 -11.15 -12.02 -5.42
N LEU A 127 -10.99 -13.15 -6.13
CA LEU A 127 -9.97 -13.29 -7.17
C LEU A 127 -10.22 -12.34 -8.35
N LEU A 128 -11.47 -12.21 -8.81
CA LEU A 128 -11.84 -11.24 -9.85
C LEU A 128 -11.61 -9.80 -9.40
N SER A 129 -11.94 -9.48 -8.14
CA SER A 129 -11.69 -8.15 -7.58
C SER A 129 -10.19 -7.84 -7.51
N TRP A 130 -9.34 -8.84 -7.23
CA TRP A 130 -7.89 -8.69 -7.28
C TRP A 130 -7.37 -8.46 -8.70
N LEU A 131 -7.90 -9.17 -9.71
CA LEU A 131 -7.55 -8.90 -11.11
C LEU A 131 -7.92 -7.46 -11.49
N SER A 132 -9.08 -6.96 -11.03
CA SER A 132 -9.46 -5.56 -11.22
C SER A 132 -8.47 -4.58 -10.59
N VAL A 133 -7.96 -4.87 -9.38
CA VAL A 133 -6.89 -4.08 -8.74
C VAL A 133 -5.62 -4.06 -9.58
N THR A 134 -5.19 -5.22 -10.11
CA THR A 134 -3.98 -5.29 -10.95
C THR A 134 -4.14 -4.50 -12.25
N GLY A 135 -5.32 -4.55 -12.89
CA GLY A 135 -5.61 -3.76 -14.08
C GLY A 135 -5.70 -2.26 -13.80
N ALA A 136 -6.35 -1.87 -12.69
CA ALA A 136 -6.48 -0.48 -12.29
C ALA A 136 -5.13 0.15 -11.94
N THR A 137 -4.22 -0.59 -11.29
CA THR A 137 -2.87 -0.10 -10.97
C THR A 137 -1.97 0.00 -12.18
N ALA A 138 -2.17 -0.83 -13.21
CA ALA A 138 -1.46 -0.70 -14.47
C ALA A 138 -1.73 0.64 -15.18
N THR A 139 -2.85 1.32 -14.86
CA THR A 139 -3.13 2.66 -15.41
C THR A 139 -2.12 3.72 -15.00
N ILE A 140 -1.40 3.56 -13.87
CA ILE A 140 -0.27 4.43 -13.49
C ILE A 140 0.82 4.34 -14.55
N GLY A 141 1.26 3.14 -14.90
CA GLY A 141 2.32 2.93 -15.88
C GLY A 141 1.96 3.43 -17.28
N ILE A 142 0.71 3.24 -17.70
CA ILE A 142 0.22 3.74 -18.99
C ILE A 142 0.09 5.28 -18.96
N GLY A 143 -0.39 5.84 -17.84
CA GLY A 143 -0.67 7.29 -17.74
C GLY A 143 0.52 8.18 -17.45
N LEU A 144 1.59 7.63 -16.88
CA LEU A 144 2.83 8.35 -16.64
C LEU A 144 3.89 8.08 -17.72
N GLN A 145 3.59 7.23 -18.70
CA GLN A 145 4.49 6.94 -19.81
C GLN A 145 4.85 8.22 -20.58
N GLY A 146 6.14 8.56 -20.60
CA GLY A 146 6.65 9.77 -21.25
C GLY A 146 6.42 11.08 -20.49
N SER A 147 5.74 11.05 -19.33
CA SER A 147 5.48 12.22 -18.49
C SER A 147 6.65 12.61 -17.59
N ALA A 148 7.62 11.71 -17.38
CA ALA A 148 8.82 11.99 -16.61
C ALA A 148 9.87 12.74 -17.45
N LYS A 149 10.21 13.97 -17.04
CA LYS A 149 11.20 14.81 -17.70
C LYS A 149 12.20 15.40 -16.70
N ASN A 150 13.35 15.82 -17.23
CA ASN A 150 14.37 16.55 -16.48
C ASN A 150 13.88 17.97 -16.17
N ILE A 151 14.21 18.47 -14.97
CA ILE A 151 13.91 19.85 -14.54
C ILE A 151 14.93 20.79 -15.20
N GLY A 152 14.51 21.51 -16.24
CA GLY A 152 15.36 22.43 -16.98
C GLY A 152 16.59 21.73 -17.55
N THR A 153 17.77 22.28 -17.30
CA THR A 153 19.07 21.70 -17.70
C THR A 153 19.66 20.76 -16.66
N THR A 154 18.97 20.54 -15.53
CA THR A 154 19.46 19.69 -14.44
C THR A 154 19.14 18.21 -14.66
N LYS A 155 19.78 17.33 -13.89
CA LYS A 155 19.56 15.88 -13.94
C LYS A 155 18.43 15.39 -13.00
N TYR A 156 17.64 16.31 -12.45
CA TYR A 156 16.55 16.00 -11.53
C TYR A 156 15.25 15.72 -12.27
N CYS A 157 14.40 14.86 -11.72
CA CYS A 157 13.21 14.38 -12.38
C CYS A 157 11.93 15.01 -11.84
N MET A 158 10.97 15.26 -12.73
CA MET A 158 9.59 15.59 -12.37
C MET A 158 8.60 14.98 -13.35
N TYR A 159 7.39 14.72 -12.87
CA TYR A 159 6.26 14.41 -13.74
C TYR A 159 5.63 15.72 -14.23
N THR A 160 5.47 15.87 -15.54
CA THR A 160 4.88 17.07 -16.14
C THR A 160 3.37 17.00 -16.26
N HIS A 161 2.80 15.80 -16.36
CA HIS A 161 1.38 15.58 -16.54
C HIS A 161 0.95 14.25 -15.88
N ALA A 162 -0.17 14.28 -15.18
CA ALA A 162 -0.80 13.09 -14.61
C ALA A 162 -2.29 13.08 -15.04
N PRO A 163 -2.70 12.16 -15.93
CA PRO A 163 -4.09 12.11 -16.37
C PRO A 163 -5.04 11.70 -15.23
N SER A 164 -6.30 12.14 -15.32
CA SER A 164 -7.32 11.94 -14.29
C SER A 164 -7.67 10.47 -14.03
N TYR A 165 -7.49 9.60 -15.03
CA TYR A 165 -7.81 8.17 -14.91
C TYR A 165 -6.87 7.40 -13.94
N ILE A 166 -5.72 7.98 -13.56
CA ILE A 166 -4.84 7.42 -12.52
C ILE A 166 -5.57 7.27 -11.17
N SER A 167 -6.64 8.06 -10.95
CA SER A 167 -7.52 7.90 -9.77
C SER A 167 -8.03 6.48 -9.56
N SER A 168 -8.23 5.73 -10.65
CA SER A 168 -8.68 4.33 -10.58
C SER A 168 -7.71 3.44 -9.78
N SER A 169 -6.40 3.73 -9.84
CA SER A 169 -5.37 3.02 -9.07
C SER A 169 -5.42 3.26 -7.57
N PHE A 170 -6.23 4.20 -7.10
CA PHE A 170 -6.46 4.44 -5.67
C PHE A 170 -7.84 3.94 -5.23
N ILE A 171 -8.86 4.18 -6.05
CA ILE A 171 -10.25 3.83 -5.74
C ILE A 171 -10.45 2.31 -5.75
N VAL A 172 -9.94 1.62 -6.76
CA VAL A 172 -10.18 0.17 -6.92
C VAL A 172 -9.53 -0.63 -5.79
N PRO A 173 -8.25 -0.39 -5.41
CA PRO A 173 -7.68 -1.02 -4.21
C PRO A 173 -8.43 -0.68 -2.93
N PHE A 174 -8.89 0.56 -2.76
CA PHE A 174 -9.67 0.94 -1.58
C PHE A 174 -10.99 0.18 -1.47
N ILE A 175 -11.72 0.03 -2.58
CA ILE A 175 -12.95 -0.78 -2.61
C ILE A 175 -12.63 -2.25 -2.30
N HIS A 176 -11.58 -2.80 -2.90
CA HIS A 176 -11.13 -4.17 -2.64
C HIS A 176 -10.82 -4.39 -1.15
N ASP A 177 -10.00 -3.54 -0.56
CA ASP A 177 -9.62 -3.62 0.85
C ASP A 177 -10.85 -3.48 1.77
N THR A 178 -11.82 -2.63 1.39
CA THR A 178 -13.09 -2.46 2.13
C THR A 178 -13.93 -3.73 2.08
N LEU A 179 -14.05 -4.36 0.91
CA LEU A 179 -14.78 -5.61 0.73
C LEU A 179 -14.12 -6.75 1.51
N VAL A 180 -12.79 -6.85 1.49
CA VAL A 180 -12.05 -7.84 2.28
C VAL A 180 -12.30 -7.62 3.77
N PHE A 181 -12.17 -6.38 4.24
CA PHE A 181 -12.41 -6.04 5.63
C PHE A 181 -13.84 -6.38 6.07
N ALA A 182 -14.84 -6.02 5.26
CA ALA A 182 -16.23 -6.33 5.51
C ALA A 182 -16.47 -7.85 5.58
N ALA A 183 -15.92 -8.62 4.64
CA ALA A 183 -16.08 -10.07 4.61
C ALA A 183 -15.45 -10.75 5.83
N ILE A 184 -14.22 -10.37 6.20
CA ILE A 184 -13.53 -10.92 7.37
C ILE A 184 -14.31 -10.58 8.65
N THR A 185 -14.72 -9.32 8.80
CA THR A 185 -15.50 -8.86 9.96
C THR A 185 -16.85 -9.55 10.06
N TRP A 186 -17.52 -9.78 8.92
CA TRP A 186 -18.79 -10.49 8.87
C TRP A 186 -18.65 -11.97 9.29
N ARG A 187 -17.64 -12.67 8.79
CA ARG A 187 -17.41 -14.08 9.14
C ARG A 187 -17.12 -14.26 10.61
N LEU A 188 -16.28 -13.40 11.13
CA LEU A 188 -16.00 -13.31 12.55
C LEU A 188 -17.28 -13.10 13.37
N PHE A 189 -18.12 -12.17 12.94
CA PHE A 189 -19.40 -11.91 13.61
C PHE A 189 -20.31 -13.14 13.60
N GLN A 190 -20.37 -13.87 12.48
CA GLN A 190 -21.14 -15.12 12.41
C GLN A 190 -20.62 -16.18 13.39
N ASN A 191 -19.30 -16.36 13.48
CA ASN A 191 -18.69 -17.33 14.40
C ASN A 191 -19.00 -17.00 15.87
N ILE A 192 -19.05 -15.72 16.24
CA ILE A 192 -19.40 -15.28 17.60
C ILE A 192 -20.90 -15.40 17.86
N ALA A 193 -21.74 -15.05 16.87
CA ALA A 193 -23.19 -15.10 17.00
C ALA A 193 -23.73 -16.54 17.08
N SER A 194 -23.05 -17.51 16.45
CA SER A 194 -23.39 -18.93 16.59
C SER A 194 -23.11 -19.48 17.98
N ASP A 195 -22.22 -18.87 18.74
CA ASP A 195 -21.77 -19.31 20.08
C ASP A 195 -22.71 -18.86 21.22
N SER A 196 -24.03 -18.78 20.96
CA SER A 196 -25.11 -18.49 21.94
C SER A 196 -25.21 -17.06 22.50
N ILE A 197 -24.34 -16.13 22.09
CA ILE A 197 -24.36 -14.75 22.58
C ILE A 197 -25.18 -13.87 21.64
N GLY A 198 -26.38 -13.46 22.07
CA GLY A 198 -27.34 -12.70 21.25
C GLY A 198 -26.75 -11.53 20.44
N MET A 199 -27.31 -11.30 19.25
CA MET A 199 -26.81 -10.42 18.18
C MET A 199 -26.25 -9.06 18.63
N ARG A 200 -26.91 -8.40 19.59
CA ARG A 200 -26.50 -7.09 20.13
C ARG A 200 -25.22 -7.16 20.99
N LYS A 201 -25.04 -8.26 21.73
CA LYS A 201 -23.82 -8.53 22.50
C LYS A 201 -22.67 -8.97 21.59
N GLY A 202 -22.97 -9.70 20.51
CA GLY A 202 -22.01 -10.01 19.43
C GLY A 202 -21.42 -8.75 18.78
N ILE A 203 -22.26 -7.76 18.44
CA ILE A 203 -21.79 -6.50 17.82
C ILE A 203 -20.89 -5.74 18.80
N ARG A 204 -21.28 -5.67 20.07
CA ARG A 204 -20.48 -5.01 21.11
C ARG A 204 -19.15 -5.74 21.35
N MET A 205 -19.10 -7.07 21.26
CA MET A 205 -17.85 -7.83 21.33
C MET A 205 -16.93 -7.59 20.14
N VAL A 206 -17.47 -7.53 18.92
CA VAL A 206 -16.65 -7.29 17.72
C VAL A 206 -16.08 -5.88 17.72
N ILE A 207 -16.82 -4.88 18.22
CA ILE A 207 -16.39 -3.47 18.24
C ILE A 207 -15.51 -3.13 19.47
N PHE A 208 -15.88 -3.62 20.65
CA PHE A 208 -15.20 -3.26 21.92
C PHE A 208 -14.28 -4.37 22.47
N GLY A 209 -14.41 -5.60 21.98
CA GLY A 209 -13.66 -6.75 22.49
C GLY A 209 -14.13 -7.27 23.86
N ASP A 210 -15.22 -6.73 24.42
CA ASP A 210 -15.50 -6.76 25.87
C ASP A 210 -15.86 -8.12 26.49
N TYR A 211 -15.90 -9.22 25.75
CA TYR A 211 -16.24 -10.55 26.30
C TYR A 211 -15.49 -11.71 25.64
N LEU A 212 -14.39 -11.43 24.93
CA LEU A 212 -13.53 -12.47 24.34
C LEU A 212 -12.41 -12.86 25.32
N PRO A 213 -11.99 -14.14 25.36
CA PRO A 213 -10.77 -14.51 26.07
C PRO A 213 -9.63 -13.62 25.58
N VAL A 214 -8.77 -13.16 26.49
CA VAL A 214 -7.77 -12.10 26.27
C VAL A 214 -6.99 -12.28 24.96
N PHE A 215 -6.70 -13.53 24.60
CA PHE A 215 -6.02 -13.91 23.37
C PHE A 215 -6.84 -13.67 22.08
N SER A 216 -8.10 -14.12 22.03
CA SER A 216 -8.98 -13.90 20.86
C SER A 216 -9.38 -12.43 20.73
N ARG A 217 -9.53 -11.72 21.87
CA ARG A 217 -9.72 -10.27 21.92
C ARG A 217 -8.54 -9.53 21.29
N ALA A 218 -7.31 -9.89 21.68
CA ALA A 218 -6.10 -9.27 21.16
C ALA A 218 -5.97 -9.51 19.65
N LEU A 219 -6.18 -10.74 19.16
CA LEU A 219 -6.12 -11.07 17.73
C LEU A 219 -7.16 -10.30 16.91
N LEU A 220 -8.36 -10.12 17.47
CA LEU A 220 -9.45 -9.40 16.83
C LEU A 220 -9.24 -7.90 16.76
N GLN A 221 -8.84 -7.31 17.87
CA GLN A 221 -8.55 -5.89 17.96
C GLN A 221 -7.33 -5.55 17.08
N ASP A 222 -6.29 -6.39 17.09
CA ASP A 222 -5.14 -6.22 16.23
C ASP A 222 -5.55 -6.32 14.75
N GLY A 223 -6.19 -7.43 14.35
CA GLY A 223 -6.67 -7.66 12.99
C GLY A 223 -7.47 -6.49 12.42
N GLN A 224 -8.47 -6.01 13.18
CA GLN A 224 -9.33 -4.90 12.75
C GLN A 224 -8.61 -3.55 12.70
N MET A 225 -7.74 -3.26 13.67
CA MET A 225 -6.95 -2.02 13.66
C MET A 225 -6.05 -1.94 12.43
N TYR A 226 -5.49 -3.06 11.98
CA TYR A 226 -4.68 -3.09 10.76
C TYR A 226 -5.49 -2.76 9.50
N TYR A 227 -6.64 -3.38 9.31
CA TYR A 227 -7.49 -3.06 8.15
C TYR A 227 -8.02 -1.64 8.22
N LEU A 228 -8.42 -1.15 9.41
CA LEU A 228 -8.85 0.22 9.59
C LEU A 228 -7.73 1.22 9.26
N THR A 229 -6.48 0.91 9.61
CA THR A 229 -5.33 1.74 9.25
C THR A 229 -5.14 1.82 7.73
N VAL A 230 -5.24 0.69 7.01
CA VAL A 230 -5.12 0.65 5.55
C VAL A 230 -6.28 1.39 4.87
N LEU A 231 -7.50 1.24 5.39
CA LEU A 231 -8.67 1.94 4.86
C LEU A 231 -8.58 3.45 5.08
N THR A 232 -8.18 3.89 6.28
CA THR A 232 -8.02 5.31 6.57
C THR A 232 -6.90 5.93 5.74
N SER A 233 -5.76 5.26 5.55
CA SER A 233 -4.70 5.75 4.66
C SER A 233 -5.15 5.80 3.20
N GLY A 234 -5.91 4.80 2.74
CA GLY A 234 -6.47 4.78 1.39
C GLY A 234 -7.44 5.93 1.16
N LEU A 235 -8.31 6.19 2.13
CA LEU A 235 -9.27 7.29 2.10
C LEU A 235 -8.57 8.65 2.05
N ILE A 236 -7.51 8.86 2.85
CA ILE A 236 -6.70 10.09 2.81
C ILE A 236 -6.11 10.28 1.41
N THR A 237 -5.58 9.22 0.79
CA THR A 237 -5.02 9.27 -0.58
C THR A 237 -6.07 9.74 -1.60
N ILE A 238 -7.29 9.18 -1.53
CA ILE A 238 -8.40 9.55 -2.43
C ILE A 238 -8.83 11.00 -2.20
N ILE A 239 -8.98 11.43 -0.94
CA ILE A 239 -9.35 12.79 -0.57
C ILE A 239 -8.31 13.79 -1.12
N MET A 240 -7.02 13.51 -0.93
CA MET A 240 -5.94 14.37 -1.44
C MET A 240 -5.93 14.48 -2.97
N PHE A 241 -6.35 13.43 -3.68
CA PHE A 241 -6.41 13.44 -5.13
C PHE A 241 -7.56 14.30 -5.70
N TYR A 242 -8.75 14.19 -5.10
CA TYR A 242 -9.97 14.85 -5.61
C TYR A 242 -10.18 16.27 -5.10
N LEU A 243 -9.73 16.59 -3.89
CA LEU A 243 -9.81 17.95 -3.39
C LEU A 243 -8.96 18.90 -4.25
N PRO A 244 -9.25 20.22 -4.22
CA PRO A 244 -8.53 21.23 -4.99
C PRO A 244 -7.13 21.50 -4.42
N PHE A 245 -6.38 20.44 -4.08
CA PHE A 245 -4.98 20.54 -3.73
C PHE A 245 -4.14 20.86 -4.97
N PRO A 246 -3.05 21.62 -4.80
CA PRO A 246 -2.04 21.79 -5.82
C PRO A 246 -1.57 20.45 -6.42
N PRO A 247 -1.29 20.38 -7.73
CA PRO A 247 -0.97 19.12 -8.41
C PRO A 247 0.14 18.30 -7.75
N GLY A 248 1.17 18.95 -7.20
CA GLY A 248 2.28 18.27 -6.52
C GLY A 248 1.88 17.58 -5.20
N TYR A 249 0.79 18.02 -4.56
CA TYR A 249 0.29 17.39 -3.34
C TYR A 249 -0.68 16.24 -3.58
N LYS A 250 -1.31 16.15 -4.76
CA LYS A 250 -2.31 15.12 -5.06
C LYS A 250 -1.79 13.68 -4.98
N LEU A 251 -0.48 13.50 -5.21
CA LEU A 251 0.21 12.20 -5.17
C LEU A 251 1.13 12.05 -3.96
N LEU A 252 1.12 13.03 -3.04
CA LEU A 252 2.04 13.07 -1.90
C LEU A 252 1.90 11.83 -1.02
N PHE A 253 0.66 11.42 -0.76
CA PHE A 253 0.35 10.34 0.18
C PHE A 253 0.34 8.94 -0.44
N THR A 254 0.58 8.83 -1.75
CA THR A 254 0.61 7.54 -2.45
C THR A 254 1.73 6.62 -1.94
N ILE A 255 2.95 7.14 -1.78
CA ILE A 255 4.10 6.35 -1.28
C ILE A 255 3.87 5.91 0.18
N PRO A 256 3.48 6.79 1.12
CA PRO A 256 3.07 6.38 2.46
C PRO A 256 1.97 5.33 2.48
N ASN A 257 0.89 5.51 1.71
CA ASN A 257 -0.24 4.59 1.71
C ASN A 257 0.16 3.17 1.30
N ILE A 258 0.93 3.03 0.22
CA ILE A 258 1.43 1.73 -0.25
C ILE A 258 2.32 1.07 0.82
N THR A 259 3.18 1.88 1.45
CA THR A 259 4.10 1.41 2.49
C THR A 259 3.35 0.92 3.72
N ILE A 260 2.36 1.68 4.18
CA ILE A 260 1.47 1.31 5.30
C ILE A 260 0.73 0.02 4.96
N ALA A 261 0.12 -0.07 3.79
CA ALA A 261 -0.58 -1.27 3.34
C ALA A 261 0.32 -2.51 3.35
N ASN A 262 1.56 -2.38 2.86
CA ASN A 262 2.53 -3.48 2.87
C ASN A 262 2.94 -3.89 4.29
N ILE A 263 3.31 -2.94 5.16
CA ILE A 263 3.70 -3.20 6.55
C ILE A 263 2.55 -3.92 7.29
N MET A 264 1.32 -3.43 7.15
CA MET A 264 0.16 -4.02 7.81
C MET A 264 -0.16 -5.41 7.27
N ALA A 265 -0.15 -5.60 5.94
CA ALA A 265 -0.32 -6.92 5.33
C ALA A 265 0.74 -7.90 5.82
N ALA A 266 2.01 -7.47 5.87
CA ALA A 266 3.13 -8.28 6.32
C ALA A 266 3.07 -8.63 7.80
N ARG A 267 2.66 -7.70 8.66
CA ARG A 267 2.51 -7.92 10.10
C ARG A 267 1.44 -8.97 10.38
N VAL A 268 0.26 -8.83 9.77
CA VAL A 268 -0.81 -9.80 9.99
C VAL A 268 -0.45 -11.18 9.43
N TYR A 269 0.27 -11.27 8.31
CA TYR A 269 0.67 -12.56 7.74
C TYR A 269 1.58 -13.33 8.71
N ARG A 270 2.53 -12.63 9.34
CA ARG A 270 3.44 -13.22 10.32
C ARG A 270 2.73 -13.64 11.59
N ASN A 271 1.84 -12.80 12.12
CA ASN A 271 1.05 -13.14 13.30
C ASN A 271 0.26 -14.44 13.06
N THR A 272 -0.39 -14.60 11.91
CA THR A 272 -1.12 -15.85 11.58
C THR A 272 -0.23 -17.09 11.35
N LYS A 273 1.10 -16.94 11.22
CA LYS A 273 2.04 -18.03 10.90
C LYS A 273 2.89 -18.47 12.08
N PHE A 274 3.14 -17.58 13.03
CA PHE A 274 3.87 -17.88 14.26
C PHE A 274 2.97 -18.34 15.40
N GLU A 275 1.65 -18.26 15.22
CA GLU A 275 0.65 -19.07 15.94
C GLU A 275 0.79 -20.56 15.60
#